data_AF-A0AAE0VPV1-F1
#
_entry.id   AF-A0AAE0VPV1-F1
#
_cell.length_a   1.000
_cell.length_b   1.000
_cell.length_c   1.000
_cell.angle_alpha   90.00
_cell.angle_beta   90.00
_cell.angle_gamma   90.00
#
_symmetry.space_group_name_H-M   'P 1'
#
loop_
_entity.id
_entity.type
_entity.pdbx_description
1 polymer ?
#
loop_
_entity_poly.entity_id
_entity_poly.type
_entity_poly.pdbx_seq_one_letter_code
_entity_poly.pdbx_strand_id
1 'polypeptide(L)'
;MVTLNIYKATCIDNLCQADMEKCNDMCPSSCEELRFEPIMSISKWPSEQYAQHLRNRIRKTSSKFMDDDKVADSTSTLAKLEVYFVDMSYETIEQQKSYQSESLISDIGGQLGLWLGLSVITLGELVEFMASVSHLITARCYGRMGKRYPTKSKHQMTKVQPALQSNTEEF
;
A
#
# COMPACT_ATOMS: atom_id res chain seq x y z
N MET A 1 51.17 18.50 30.45
CA MET A 1 50.76 18.66 29.03
C MET A 1 51.54 17.63 28.24
N VAL A 2 50.98 16.43 28.07
CA VAL A 2 51.65 15.34 27.36
C VAL A 2 51.20 15.44 25.90
N THR A 3 52.12 15.84 25.02
CA THR A 3 51.93 15.85 23.58
C THR A 3 51.97 14.41 23.06
N LEU A 4 50.81 13.87 22.68
CA LEU A 4 50.70 12.58 21.99
C LEU A 4 51.17 12.74 20.53
N ASN A 5 52.44 12.44 20.31
CA ASN A 5 53.00 11.70 19.16
C ASN A 5 52.13 11.57 17.89
N ILE A 6 52.41 12.44 16.93
CA ILE A 6 51.71 12.63 15.64
C ILE A 6 52.11 11.59 14.57
N TYR A 7 52.99 10.64 14.88
CA TYR A 7 53.51 9.67 13.90
C TYR A 7 52.57 8.49 13.57
N LYS A 8 51.34 8.47 14.12
CA LYS A 8 50.36 7.40 13.85
C LYS A 8 49.14 7.84 13.03
N ALA A 9 49.08 9.11 12.59
CA ALA A 9 47.91 9.66 11.91
C ALA A 9 47.98 9.55 10.37
N THR A 10 49.15 9.71 9.75
CA THR A 10 49.25 9.88 8.29
C THR A 10 48.91 8.61 7.48
N CYS A 11 49.08 7.42 8.05
CA CYS A 11 48.72 6.17 7.36
C CYS A 11 47.20 5.92 7.40
N ILE A 12 46.54 6.28 8.50
CA ILE A 12 45.09 6.09 8.68
C ILE A 12 44.31 7.04 7.78
N ASP A 13 44.73 8.31 7.69
CA ASP A 13 44.04 9.31 6.86
C ASP A 13 44.06 8.92 5.37
N ASN A 14 45.17 8.35 4.88
CA ASN A 14 45.31 7.91 3.49
C ASN A 14 44.55 6.60 3.17
N LEU A 15 44.46 5.67 4.13
CA LEU A 15 43.64 4.45 4.01
C LEU A 15 42.14 4.80 3.94
N CYS A 16 41.70 5.76 4.77
CA CYS A 16 40.30 6.20 4.81
C CYS A 16 39.82 6.86 3.52
N GLN A 17 40.71 7.35 2.64
CA GLN A 17 40.29 8.08 1.43
C GLN A 17 40.27 7.18 0.18
N ALA A 18 41.23 6.27 0.03
CA ALA A 18 41.32 5.38 -1.12
C ALA A 18 40.41 4.14 -1.01
N ASP A 19 40.09 3.68 0.21
CA ASP A 19 39.27 2.49 0.44
C ASP A 19 37.78 2.81 0.73
N MET A 20 37.41 4.07 0.97
CA MET A 20 36.02 4.43 1.29
C MET A 20 35.06 4.19 0.12
N GLU A 21 35.50 4.48 -1.10
CA GLU A 21 34.68 4.33 -2.30
C GLU A 21 34.38 2.85 -2.58
N LYS A 22 35.39 1.99 -2.44
CA LYS A 22 35.22 0.52 -2.54
C LYS A 22 34.40 -0.07 -1.39
N CYS A 23 34.55 0.47 -0.18
CA CYS A 23 33.79 0.03 0.98
C CYS A 23 32.30 0.42 0.87
N ASN A 24 32.01 1.58 0.29
CA ASN A 24 30.63 2.06 0.09
C ASN A 24 29.85 1.17 -0.89
N ASP A 25 30.51 0.68 -1.95
CA ASP A 25 29.90 -0.28 -2.89
C ASP A 25 29.62 -1.65 -2.26
N MET A 26 30.36 -2.03 -1.21
CA MET A 26 30.15 -3.26 -0.45
C MET A 26 29.16 -3.11 0.70
N CYS A 27 28.66 -1.90 0.95
CA CYS A 27 27.76 -1.61 2.06
C CYS A 27 26.35 -1.29 1.53
N PRO A 28 25.52 -2.30 1.23
CA PRO A 28 24.13 -2.05 0.88
C PRO A 28 23.39 -1.43 2.07
N SER A 29 22.46 -0.51 1.80
CA SER A 29 21.56 0.03 2.81
C SER A 29 20.74 -1.09 3.47
N SER A 30 20.58 -1.04 4.79
CA SER A 30 19.74 -1.99 5.53
C SER A 30 18.29 -1.92 5.07
N CYS A 31 17.61 -3.07 5.00
CA CYS A 31 16.18 -3.13 4.71
C CYS A 31 15.33 -2.75 5.93
N GLU A 32 15.86 -2.98 7.14
CA GLU A 32 15.21 -2.63 8.39
C GLU A 32 16.07 -1.60 9.11
N GLU A 33 15.48 -0.44 9.40
CA GLU A 33 16.13 0.65 10.11
C GLU A 33 15.18 1.20 11.18
N LEU A 34 15.69 1.35 12.41
CA LEU A 34 14.99 2.05 13.48
C LEU A 34 15.63 3.42 13.65
N ARG A 35 14.89 4.46 13.28
CA ARG A 35 15.34 5.85 13.34
C ARG A 35 14.60 6.61 14.44
N PHE A 36 15.35 7.33 15.26
CA PHE A 36 14.81 8.26 16.25
C PHE A 36 15.10 9.70 15.81
N GLU A 37 14.07 10.54 15.73
CA GLU A 37 14.22 11.97 15.44
C GLU A 37 14.07 12.78 16.73
N PRO A 38 15.18 13.19 17.37
CA PRO A 38 15.10 13.88 18.65
C PRO A 38 14.68 15.33 18.47
N ILE A 39 13.70 15.77 19.27
CA ILE A 39 13.36 17.19 19.42
C ILE A 39 14.05 17.69 20.68
N MET A 40 14.86 18.75 20.53
CA MET A 40 15.66 19.29 21.64
C MET A 40 15.05 20.57 22.19
N SER A 41 14.90 20.62 23.51
CA SER A 41 14.55 21.84 24.26
C SER A 41 15.56 22.10 25.37
N ILE A 42 16.06 23.33 25.46
CA ILE A 42 17.06 23.73 26.46
C ILE A 42 16.47 24.83 27.34
N SER A 43 16.68 24.72 28.65
CA SER A 43 16.26 25.75 29.60
C SER A 43 17.32 25.93 30.69
N LYS A 44 17.32 27.11 31.32
CA LYS A 44 18.21 27.38 32.46
C LYS A 44 17.75 26.55 33.66
N TRP A 45 18.60 25.63 34.07
CA TRP A 45 18.43 24.84 35.29
C TRP A 45 19.74 24.85 36.08
N PRO A 46 19.72 24.96 37.42
CA PRO A 46 18.55 25.18 38.29
C PRO A 46 18.09 26.65 38.32
N SER A 47 16.90 26.90 38.84
CA SER A 47 16.49 28.26 39.22
C SER A 47 17.32 28.76 40.41
N GLU A 48 17.49 30.07 40.53
CA GLU A 48 18.33 30.69 41.56
C GLU A 48 17.89 30.32 42.99
N GLN A 49 16.57 30.23 43.21
CA GLN A 49 15.99 29.82 44.49
C GLN A 49 16.19 28.31 44.75
N TYR A 50 16.13 27.46 43.72
CA TYR A 50 16.28 26.02 43.87
C TYR A 50 17.74 25.57 44.00
N ALA A 51 18.68 26.38 43.51
CA ALA A 51 20.11 26.07 43.50
C ALA A 51 20.65 25.73 44.91
N GLN A 52 20.22 26.46 45.94
CA GLN A 52 20.66 26.23 47.32
C GLN A 52 20.15 24.89 47.87
N HIS A 53 18.88 24.55 47.62
CA HIS A 53 18.29 23.27 48.04
C HIS A 53 18.93 22.09 47.30
N LEU A 54 19.19 22.25 46.00
CA LEU A 54 19.82 21.23 45.17
C LEU A 54 21.24 20.91 45.67
N ARG A 55 22.06 21.92 45.96
CA ARG A 55 23.42 21.74 46.51
C ARG A 55 23.40 20.94 47.81
N ASN A 56 22.49 21.28 48.73
CA ASN A 56 22.35 20.56 50.00
C ASN A 56 21.94 19.09 49.82
N ARG A 57 21.15 18.78 48.79
CA ARG A 57 20.75 17.39 48.47
C ARG A 57 21.91 16.62 47.83
N ILE A 58 22.59 17.21 46.85
CA ILE A 58 23.74 16.57 46.18
C ILE A 58 24.86 16.29 47.19
N ARG A 59 25.20 17.25 48.05
CA ARG A 59 26.23 17.08 49.09
C ARG A 59 25.92 15.92 50.05
N LYS A 60 24.64 15.69 50.36
CA LYS A 60 24.19 14.59 51.23
C LYS A 60 24.19 13.24 50.52
N THR A 61 23.80 13.20 49.25
CA THR A 61 23.70 11.95 48.47
C THR A 61 25.07 11.47 47.98
N SER A 62 25.97 12.40 47.68
CA SER A 62 27.22 12.08 46.96
C SER A 62 28.37 12.90 47.53
N SER A 63 28.87 12.51 48.71
CA SER A 63 30.00 13.18 49.38
C SER A 63 31.25 13.26 48.49
N LYS A 64 31.48 12.26 47.64
CA LYS A 64 32.61 12.21 46.70
C LYS A 64 32.57 13.23 45.55
N PHE A 65 31.41 13.81 45.23
CA PHE A 65 31.25 14.69 44.07
C PHE A 65 31.31 16.19 44.41
N MET A 66 31.31 16.55 45.69
CA MET A 66 31.30 17.96 46.16
C MET A 66 32.26 18.22 47.32
N ASP A 67 33.37 17.49 47.39
CA ASP A 67 34.43 17.72 48.40
C ASP A 67 35.29 18.96 48.07
N ASP A 68 35.21 19.47 46.84
CA ASP A 68 35.96 20.65 46.41
C ASP A 68 35.05 21.89 46.46
N ASP A 69 35.34 22.82 47.38
CA ASP A 69 34.65 24.11 47.52
C ASP A 69 34.62 24.93 46.21
N LYS A 70 35.40 24.57 45.18
CA LYS A 70 35.34 25.17 43.84
C LYS A 70 34.17 24.69 42.98
N VAL A 71 33.51 23.60 43.33
CA VAL A 71 32.25 23.16 42.71
C VAL A 71 31.06 23.94 43.29
N ALA A 72 31.28 24.79 44.30
CA ALA A 72 30.26 25.62 44.92
C ALA A 72 29.81 26.84 44.08
N ASP A 73 30.25 26.99 42.84
CA ASP A 73 29.55 27.82 41.85
C ASP A 73 28.83 26.95 40.81
N SER A 74 28.02 26.03 41.33
CA SER A 74 27.48 24.84 40.65
C SER A 74 26.51 25.12 39.49
N THR A 75 26.30 26.37 39.09
CA THR A 75 25.37 26.69 37.99
C THR A 75 26.03 26.49 36.63
N SER A 76 27.35 26.62 36.53
CA SER A 76 28.10 26.49 35.26
C SER A 76 28.57 25.07 34.96
N THR A 77 28.61 24.20 35.98
CA THR A 77 29.19 22.84 35.89
C THR A 77 28.13 21.73 35.91
N LEU A 78 26.86 22.06 36.20
CA LEU A 78 25.78 21.09 36.26
C LEU A 78 24.95 21.11 34.97
N ALA A 79 24.66 19.92 34.44
CA ALA A 79 23.76 19.72 33.33
C ALA A 79 22.70 18.67 33.70
N LYS A 80 21.45 18.95 33.35
CA LYS A 80 20.34 18.00 33.48
C LYS A 80 19.92 17.55 32.08
N LEU A 81 20.01 16.25 31.83
CA LEU A 81 19.53 15.63 30.59
C LEU A 81 18.29 14.80 30.90
N GLU A 82 17.19 15.12 30.23
CA GLU A 82 15.94 14.36 30.29
C GLU A 82 15.66 13.80 28.89
N VAL A 83 15.56 12.48 28.79
CA VAL A 83 15.26 11.77 27.53
C VAL A 83 13.95 11.04 27.74
N TYR A 84 12.96 11.36 26.92
CA TYR A 84 11.63 10.77 26.97
C TYR A 84 11.02 10.72 25.58
N PHE A 85 10.04 9.83 25.39
CA PHE A 85 9.23 9.79 24.18
C PHE A 85 8.15 10.86 24.26
N VAL A 86 8.03 11.67 23.20
CA VAL A 86 7.00 12.73 23.13
C VAL A 86 5.61 12.10 23.11
N ASP A 87 5.43 11.07 22.31
CA ASP A 87 4.19 10.31 22.16
C ASP A 87 4.46 8.80 22.32
N MET A 88 3.42 8.03 22.66
CA MET A 88 3.50 6.57 22.74
C MET A 88 3.22 5.87 21.40
N SER A 89 3.08 6.64 20.32
CA SER A 89 2.93 6.13 18.95
C SER A 89 4.28 5.99 18.28
N TYR A 90 4.44 4.95 17.47
CA TYR A 90 5.57 4.79 16.55
C TYR A 90 5.08 4.91 15.11
N GLU A 91 5.95 5.41 14.23
CA GLU A 91 5.71 5.43 12.79
C GLU A 91 6.46 4.27 12.14
N THR A 92 5.80 3.58 11.21
CA THR A 92 6.40 2.49 10.44
C THR A 92 6.22 2.78 8.96
N ILE A 93 7.33 2.82 8.24
CA ILE A 93 7.37 3.09 6.80
C ILE A 93 7.85 1.82 6.11
N GLU A 94 6.95 1.16 5.37
CA GLU A 94 7.24 -0.07 4.64
C GLU A 94 7.17 0.17 3.13
N GLN A 95 8.13 -0.40 2.39
CA GLN A 95 8.12 -0.39 0.93
C GLN A 95 7.45 -1.66 0.42
N GLN A 96 6.31 -1.51 -0.27
CA GLN A 96 5.60 -2.61 -0.90
C GLN A 96 5.81 -2.60 -2.41
N LYS A 97 5.83 -3.79 -3.02
CA LYS A 97 5.93 -3.92 -4.48
C LYS A 97 4.69 -3.33 -5.14
N SER A 98 4.87 -2.33 -5.99
CA SER A 98 3.77 -1.70 -6.75
C SER A 98 3.04 -2.67 -7.69
N TYR A 99 3.68 -3.80 -8.05
CA TYR A 99 3.09 -4.78 -8.93
C TYR A 99 3.43 -6.19 -8.44
N GLN A 100 2.41 -6.94 -8.08
CA GLN A 100 2.56 -8.31 -7.64
C GLN A 100 2.39 -9.28 -8.81
N SER A 101 2.89 -10.51 -8.67
CA SER A 101 2.68 -11.56 -9.67
C SER A 101 1.18 -11.84 -9.91
N GLU A 102 0.36 -11.63 -8.89
CA GLU A 102 -1.09 -11.75 -8.97
C GLU A 102 -1.70 -10.70 -9.90
N SER A 103 -1.21 -9.45 -9.82
CA SER A 103 -1.59 -8.37 -10.73
C SER A 103 -1.23 -8.69 -12.18
N LEU A 104 -0.03 -9.29 -12.43
CA LEU A 104 0.41 -9.70 -13.79
C LEU A 104 -0.60 -10.64 -14.42
N ILE A 105 -1.00 -11.65 -13.65
CA ILE A 105 -1.90 -12.71 -14.13
C ILE A 105 -3.32 -12.16 -14.30
N SER A 106 -3.77 -11.27 -13.41
CA SER A 106 -5.07 -10.61 -13.52
C SER A 106 -5.18 -9.77 -14.80
N ASP A 107 -4.14 -9.00 -15.13
CA ASP A 107 -4.17 -8.14 -16.33
C ASP A 107 -4.12 -8.96 -17.62
N ILE A 108 -3.28 -10.01 -17.66
CA ILE A 108 -3.22 -10.93 -18.80
C ILE A 108 -4.55 -11.68 -18.97
N GLY A 109 -5.07 -12.24 -17.88
CA GLY A 109 -6.32 -13.00 -17.89
C GLY A 109 -7.52 -12.14 -18.28
N GLY A 110 -7.59 -10.90 -17.78
CA GLY A 110 -8.66 -9.96 -18.10
C GLY A 110 -8.66 -9.56 -19.58
N GLN A 111 -7.50 -9.22 -20.13
CA GLN A 111 -7.40 -8.87 -21.55
C GLN A 111 -7.72 -10.08 -22.44
N LEU A 112 -7.13 -11.25 -22.19
CA LEU A 112 -7.40 -12.46 -22.97
C LEU A 112 -8.86 -12.90 -22.86
N GLY A 113 -9.45 -12.83 -21.66
CA GLY A 113 -10.86 -13.15 -21.44
C GLY A 113 -11.80 -12.24 -22.22
N LEU A 114 -11.50 -10.93 -22.30
CA LEU A 114 -12.29 -9.98 -23.09
C LEU A 114 -12.24 -10.30 -24.59
N TRP A 115 -11.04 -10.53 -25.15
CA TRP A 115 -10.86 -10.83 -26.56
C TRP A 115 -11.53 -12.17 -26.95
N LEU A 116 -11.39 -13.20 -26.10
CA LEU A 116 -12.04 -14.48 -26.33
C LEU A 116 -13.56 -14.37 -26.18
N GLY A 117 -14.05 -13.65 -25.17
CA GLY A 117 -15.48 -13.41 -24.97
C GLY A 117 -16.14 -12.72 -26.16
N LEU A 118 -15.51 -11.67 -26.71
CA LEU A 118 -15.99 -10.99 -27.91
C LEU A 118 -16.05 -11.94 -29.12
N SER A 119 -15.02 -12.79 -29.29
CA SER A 119 -14.97 -13.75 -30.39
C SER A 119 -16.04 -14.85 -30.33
N VAL A 120 -16.47 -15.25 -29.12
CA VAL A 120 -17.53 -16.26 -28.95
C VAL A 120 -18.90 -15.66 -29.29
N ILE A 121 -19.14 -14.40 -28.94
CA ILE A 121 -20.39 -13.71 -29.31
C ILE A 121 -20.51 -13.60 -30.83
N THR A 122 -19.45 -13.20 -31.51
CA THR A 122 -19.46 -13.10 -32.98
C THR A 122 -19.62 -14.45 -33.66
N LEU A 123 -19.05 -15.52 -33.10
CA LEU A 123 -19.28 -16.88 -33.58
C LEU A 123 -20.76 -17.30 -33.40
N GLY A 124 -21.38 -16.94 -32.27
CA GLY A 124 -22.81 -17.17 -32.02
C GLY A 124 -23.70 -16.48 -33.06
N GLU A 125 -23.42 -15.21 -33.37
CA GLU A 125 -24.15 -14.45 -34.39
C GLU A 125 -24.03 -15.09 -35.78
N LEU A 126 -22.84 -15.59 -36.13
CA LEU A 126 -22.62 -16.29 -37.41
C LEU A 126 -23.48 -17.56 -37.52
N VAL A 127 -23.63 -18.32 -36.44
CA VAL A 127 -24.47 -19.53 -36.43
C VAL A 127 -25.95 -19.19 -36.63
N GLU A 128 -26.46 -18.16 -35.94
CA GLU A 128 -27.83 -17.70 -36.10
C GLU A 128 -28.11 -17.19 -37.51
N PHE A 129 -27.17 -16.43 -38.07
CA PHE A 129 -27.24 -15.94 -39.44
C PHE A 129 -27.34 -17.10 -40.44
N MET A 130 -26.48 -18.11 -40.32
CA MET A 130 -26.48 -19.29 -41.20
C MET A 130 -27.78 -20.09 -41.09
N ALA A 131 -28.31 -20.28 -39.88
CA ALA A 131 -29.59 -20.94 -39.67
C ALA A 131 -30.73 -20.17 -40.35
N SER A 132 -30.79 -18.85 -40.16
CA SER A 132 -31.81 -17.99 -40.76
C SER A 132 -31.77 -18.01 -42.30
N VAL A 133 -30.57 -17.93 -42.87
CA VAL A 133 -30.37 -18.03 -44.32
C VAL A 133 -30.81 -19.41 -44.83
N SER A 134 -30.46 -20.49 -44.13
CA SER A 134 -30.87 -21.85 -44.52
C SER A 134 -32.40 -22.04 -44.51
N HIS A 135 -33.09 -21.49 -43.51
CA HIS A 135 -34.56 -21.50 -43.44
C HIS A 135 -35.19 -20.69 -44.58
N LEU A 136 -34.63 -19.50 -44.89
CA LEU A 136 -35.11 -18.67 -45.99
C LEU A 136 -34.90 -19.35 -47.36
N ILE A 137 -33.74 -19.96 -47.60
CA ILE A 137 -33.45 -20.71 -48.82
C ILE A 137 -34.40 -21.92 -48.94
N THR A 138 -34.60 -22.65 -47.85
CA THR A 138 -35.50 -23.81 -47.81
C THR A 138 -36.95 -23.39 -48.08
N ALA A 139 -37.44 -22.32 -47.46
CA ALA A 139 -38.77 -21.76 -47.71
C ALA A 139 -38.93 -21.24 -49.16
N ARG A 140 -37.89 -20.61 -49.73
CA ARG A 140 -37.85 -20.18 -51.15
C ARG A 140 -37.84 -21.38 -52.11
N CYS A 141 -37.19 -22.49 -51.75
CA CYS A 141 -37.18 -23.73 -52.54
C CYS A 141 -38.52 -24.46 -52.47
N TYR A 142 -39.15 -24.55 -51.29
CA TYR A 142 -40.50 -25.12 -51.13
C TYR A 142 -41.59 -24.25 -51.81
N GLY A 143 -41.44 -22.93 -51.84
CA GLY A 143 -42.38 -22.01 -52.49
C GLY A 143 -42.41 -22.02 -54.03
N ARG A 144 -41.42 -22.63 -54.71
CA ARG A 144 -41.41 -22.79 -56.18
C ARG A 144 -42.28 -23.95 -56.69
N MET A 145 -42.68 -24.89 -55.83
CA MET A 145 -43.59 -25.99 -56.18
C MET A 145 -45.09 -25.70 -55.89
N GLY A 146 -45.46 -24.46 -55.55
CA GLY A 146 -46.80 -24.12 -55.04
C GLY A 146 -47.68 -23.22 -55.92
N LYS A 147 -47.50 -23.15 -57.26
CA LYS A 147 -48.46 -22.45 -58.15
C LYS A 147 -49.49 -23.43 -58.74
N ARG A 148 -50.52 -23.79 -57.95
CA ARG A 148 -51.86 -24.19 -58.43
C ARG A 148 -52.89 -23.87 -57.34
N TYR A 149 -53.73 -22.86 -57.59
CA TYR A 149 -55.05 -22.71 -56.95
C TYR A 149 -56.04 -22.42 -58.09
N PRO A 150 -57.25 -23.02 -58.16
CA PRO A 150 -58.35 -22.76 -57.21
C PRO A 150 -59.19 -24.02 -56.85
N THR A 151 -60.18 -24.06 -55.94
CA THR A 151 -61.44 -23.30 -55.81
C THR A 151 -62.20 -23.71 -54.53
N LYS A 152 -63.04 -22.80 -53.97
CA LYS A 152 -64.41 -22.97 -53.35
C LYS A 152 -64.63 -24.05 -52.24
N SER A 153 -65.46 -23.92 -51.19
CA SER A 153 -66.49 -22.95 -50.77
C SER A 153 -67.18 -23.46 -49.47
N LYS A 154 -67.57 -22.52 -48.60
CA LYS A 154 -68.73 -22.50 -47.66
C LYS A 154 -68.69 -23.12 -46.24
N HIS A 155 -68.85 -22.18 -45.28
CA HIS A 155 -69.76 -22.13 -44.10
C HIS A 155 -69.62 -23.19 -42.99
N GLN A 156 -69.81 -22.93 -41.68
CA GLN A 156 -70.04 -21.74 -40.85
C GLN A 156 -70.09 -22.21 -39.37
N MET A 157 -69.55 -21.37 -38.47
CA MET A 157 -69.89 -21.15 -37.05
C MET A 157 -69.69 -22.19 -35.91
N THR A 158 -68.95 -21.69 -34.93
CA THR A 158 -69.25 -21.63 -33.47
C THR A 158 -68.94 -22.85 -32.62
N LYS A 159 -68.02 -22.69 -31.66
CA LYS A 159 -68.38 -22.55 -30.22
C LYS A 159 -67.20 -22.10 -29.36
N VAL A 160 -67.41 -20.96 -28.71
CA VAL A 160 -66.69 -20.43 -27.53
C VAL A 160 -66.96 -21.35 -26.33
N GLN A 161 -65.97 -21.60 -25.46
CA GLN A 161 -66.17 -21.95 -24.04
C GLN A 161 -64.83 -21.92 -23.24
N PRO A 162 -64.84 -21.88 -21.88
CA PRO A 162 -64.15 -20.86 -21.07
C PRO A 162 -63.30 -21.43 -19.91
N ALA A 163 -62.69 -20.56 -19.08
CA ALA A 163 -62.38 -20.69 -17.62
C ALA A 163 -61.33 -19.61 -17.29
N LEU A 164 -61.59 -18.49 -16.57
CA LEU A 164 -62.09 -18.22 -15.22
C LEU A 164 -61.05 -18.41 -14.08
N GLN A 165 -60.65 -17.24 -13.52
CA GLN A 165 -60.10 -16.90 -12.18
C GLN A 165 -58.70 -17.42 -11.79
N SER A 166 -57.88 -16.69 -11.03
CA SER A 166 -58.17 -15.70 -9.98
C SER A 166 -57.08 -14.62 -9.81
N ASN A 167 -57.49 -13.50 -9.19
CA ASN A 167 -56.72 -12.27 -8.94
C ASN A 167 -55.69 -12.38 -7.80
N THR A 168 -54.77 -11.42 -7.82
CA THR A 168 -54.07 -10.69 -6.72
C THR A 168 -54.24 -11.16 -5.28
N GLU A 169 -53.11 -11.21 -4.55
CA GLU A 169 -52.99 -10.61 -3.21
C GLU A 169 -51.62 -9.93 -3.05
N GLU A 170 -51.69 -8.74 -2.45
CA GLU A 170 -50.59 -7.90 -1.95
C GLU A 170 -49.84 -8.57 -0.80
N PHE A 171 -48.50 -8.44 -0.78
CA PHE A 171 -47.70 -7.95 0.35
C PHE A 171 -46.26 -7.67 -0.10
#